data_AF-A0A7C5UXB4-F1
#
_entry.id   AF-A0A7C5UXB4-F1
#
_cell.length_a   1.000
_cell.length_b   1.000
_cell.length_c   1.000
_cell.angle_alpha   90.00
_cell.angle_beta   90.00
_cell.angle_gamma   90.00
#
_symmetry.space_group_name_H-M   'P 1'
#
loop_
_entity.id
_entity.type
_entity.pdbx_description
1 polymer ?
#
loop_
_entity_poly.entity_id
_entity_poly.type
_entity_poly.pdbx_seq_one_letter_code
_entity_poly.pdbx_strand_id
1 'polypeptide(L)'
;MTTYKLTLRTLSPVHIGTGDEWRLGFDFILRTNKQNGKEIELTYIFDTDAVLEAKETQLRPDSRGHYPLPGSLLTEKDLQNPALFRYVLRGQPPSEKADARMKPFIKDPHDRPYIPGSSLKGAFRTALAWTGWQDVKFSRLEIRDFEYLDQRKNIWRSKKSPADKFERML
;
A
#
# COMPACT_ATOMS: atom_id res chain seq x y z
N MET A 1 -29.38 -18.89 1.22
CA MET A 1 -28.16 -18.25 0.69
C MET A 1 -27.01 -19.23 0.91
N THR A 2 -26.22 -19.54 -0.11
CA THR A 2 -25.16 -20.55 0.01
C THR A 2 -23.91 -19.89 0.61
N THR A 3 -23.43 -20.43 1.73
CA THR A 3 -22.24 -19.94 2.43
C THR A 3 -21.10 -20.94 2.25
N TYR A 4 -19.93 -20.45 1.85
CA TYR A 4 -18.72 -21.27 1.72
C TYR A 4 -17.71 -20.88 2.80
N LYS A 5 -17.07 -21.88 3.40
CA LYS A 5 -15.96 -21.68 4.34
C LYS A 5 -14.66 -22.00 3.61
N LEU A 6 -13.74 -21.03 3.60
CA LEU A 6 -12.43 -21.14 2.95
C LEU A 6 -11.33 -21.12 4.00
N THR A 7 -10.33 -21.96 3.84
CA THR A 7 -9.09 -21.95 4.63
C THR A 7 -7.95 -21.53 3.70
N LEU A 8 -7.25 -20.45 4.06
CA LEU A 8 -6.13 -19.92 3.29
C LEU A 8 -4.80 -20.29 3.95
N ARG A 9 -3.80 -20.63 3.13
CA ARG A 9 -2.42 -20.85 3.56
C ARG A 9 -1.49 -20.09 2.63
N THR A 10 -0.59 -19.30 3.19
CA THR A 10 0.44 -18.60 2.41
C THR A 10 1.56 -19.56 2.02
N LEU A 11 1.91 -19.60 0.74
CA LEU A 11 3.03 -20.40 0.21
C LEU A 11 4.30 -19.55 -0.03
N SER A 12 4.14 -18.24 -0.05
CA SER A 12 5.19 -17.24 -0.18
C SER A 12 4.91 -16.07 0.77
N PRO A 13 5.86 -15.17 1.01
CA PRO A 13 5.59 -13.92 1.71
C PRO A 13 4.47 -13.14 1.01
N VAL A 14 3.46 -12.72 1.78
CA VAL A 14 2.32 -11.93 1.28
C VAL A 14 2.33 -10.58 1.98
N HIS A 15 2.25 -9.51 1.21
CA HIS A 15 2.12 -8.15 1.72
C HIS A 15 0.86 -7.48 1.18
N ILE A 16 0.04 -6.95 2.08
CA ILE A 16 -1.14 -6.13 1.79
C ILE A 16 -0.96 -4.85 2.61
N GLY A 17 -0.67 -3.75 1.93
CA GLY A 17 -0.37 -2.47 2.59
C GLY A 17 -1.61 -1.70 3.03
N THR A 18 -1.44 -0.84 4.03
CA THR A 18 -2.47 0.15 4.43
C THR A 18 -2.50 1.38 3.52
N GLY A 19 -1.39 1.65 2.84
CA GLY A 19 -1.15 2.92 2.11
C GLY A 19 -0.21 3.86 2.86
N ASP A 20 0.06 3.59 4.14
CA ASP A 20 0.96 4.39 4.96
C ASP A 20 2.43 4.08 4.67
N GLU A 21 3.32 4.96 5.15
CA GLU A 21 4.76 4.74 5.15
C GLU A 21 5.33 5.02 6.54
N TRP A 22 6.05 4.03 7.09
CA TRP A 22 6.79 4.17 8.33
C TRP A 22 8.24 4.55 8.05
N ARG A 23 8.81 5.38 8.91
CA ARG A 23 10.15 5.95 8.77
C ARG A 23 11.04 5.57 9.95
N LEU A 24 12.29 5.27 9.63
CA LEU A 24 13.32 5.00 10.62
C LEU A 24 13.49 6.22 11.55
N GLY A 25 13.44 5.97 12.86
CA GLY A 25 13.56 6.99 13.90
C GLY A 25 12.25 7.71 14.25
N PHE A 26 11.20 7.61 13.41
CA PHE A 26 9.88 8.20 13.70
C PHE A 26 8.84 7.17 14.12
N ASP A 27 8.83 6.01 13.46
CA ASP A 27 7.84 4.95 13.72
C ASP A 27 8.52 3.65 14.19
N PHE A 28 9.78 3.45 13.80
CA PHE A 28 10.54 2.25 14.17
C PHE A 28 12.02 2.52 14.38
N ILE A 29 12.67 1.62 15.12
CA ILE A 29 14.13 1.57 15.27
C ILE A 29 14.67 0.17 14.97
N LEU A 30 15.93 0.13 14.53
CA LEU A 30 16.65 -1.12 14.25
C LEU A 30 17.60 -1.43 15.41
N ARG A 31 17.59 -2.69 15.84
CA ARG A 31 18.47 -3.21 16.89
C ARG A 31 18.92 -4.62 16.55
N THR A 32 20.16 -4.92 16.86
CA THR A 32 20.74 -6.26 16.71
C THR A 32 21.08 -6.78 18.10
N ASN A 33 20.49 -7.90 18.48
CA ASN A 33 20.70 -8.53 19.79
C ASN A 33 21.44 -9.86 19.62
N LYS A 34 22.16 -10.31 20.65
CA LYS A 34 22.81 -11.61 20.69
C LYS A 34 21.98 -12.57 21.52
N GLN A 35 21.46 -13.63 20.92
CA GLN A 35 20.79 -14.73 21.62
C GLN A 35 21.51 -16.04 21.32
N ASN A 36 21.91 -16.77 22.35
CA ASN A 36 22.61 -18.06 22.25
C ASN A 36 23.84 -18.01 21.32
N GLY A 37 24.61 -16.91 21.37
CA GLY A 37 25.79 -16.70 20.52
C GLY A 37 25.49 -16.33 19.06
N LYS A 38 24.21 -16.23 18.67
CA LYS A 38 23.79 -15.80 17.32
C LYS A 38 23.25 -14.38 17.35
N GLU A 39 23.65 -13.58 16.37
CA GLU A 39 23.09 -12.25 16.13
C GLU A 39 21.69 -12.36 15.51
N ILE A 40 20.76 -11.61 16.09
CA ILE A 40 19.37 -11.53 15.67
C ILE A 40 19.05 -10.06 15.44
N GLU A 41 18.74 -9.77 14.20
CA GLU A 41 18.23 -8.49 13.74
C GLU A 41 16.76 -8.34 14.13
N LEU A 42 16.42 -7.21 14.72
CA LEU A 42 15.08 -6.87 15.16
C LEU A 42 14.70 -5.46 14.70
N THR A 43 13.44 -5.30 14.33
CA THR A 43 12.81 -4.03 14.02
C THR A 43 11.74 -3.76 15.08
N TYR A 44 11.94 -2.74 15.89
CA TYR A 44 11.02 -2.36 16.96
C TYR A 44 10.07 -1.28 16.46
N ILE A 45 8.77 -1.57 16.49
CA ILE A 45 7.72 -0.60 16.17
C ILE A 45 7.27 0.02 17.48
N PHE A 46 7.56 1.30 17.66
CA PHE A 46 7.24 1.99 18.90
C PHE A 46 5.91 2.73 18.82
N ASP A 47 5.30 2.95 19.97
CA ASP A 47 4.15 3.84 20.06
C ASP A 47 4.65 5.28 20.20
N THR A 48 4.55 6.05 19.10
CA THR A 48 5.10 7.40 19.02
C THR A 48 4.57 8.29 20.14
N ASP A 49 3.28 8.22 20.43
CA ASP A 49 2.66 9.06 21.47
C ASP A 49 3.21 8.69 22.86
N ALA A 50 3.29 7.40 23.18
CA ALA A 50 3.83 6.92 24.45
C ALA A 50 5.32 7.28 24.62
N VAL A 51 6.10 7.23 23.53
CA VAL A 51 7.51 7.63 23.54
C VAL A 51 7.66 9.14 23.76
N LEU A 52 6.85 9.95 23.07
CA LEU A 52 6.86 11.40 23.22
C LEU A 52 6.49 11.82 24.65
N GLU A 53 5.46 11.18 25.24
CA GLU A 53 5.05 11.42 26.62
C GLU A 53 6.16 11.01 27.61
N ALA A 54 6.70 9.79 27.48
CA ALA A 54 7.72 9.30 28.39
C ALA A 54 9.06 10.06 28.31
N LYS A 55 9.33 10.70 27.17
CA LYS A 55 10.59 11.41 26.90
C LYS A 55 10.41 12.92 26.74
N GLU A 56 9.28 13.47 27.17
CA GLU A 56 8.94 14.89 27.03
C GLU A 56 10.09 15.81 27.47
N THR A 57 10.68 15.53 28.63
CA THR A 57 11.78 16.33 29.20
C THR A 57 13.06 16.37 28.34
N GLN A 58 13.24 15.37 27.48
CA GLN A 58 14.38 15.19 26.58
C GLN A 58 14.11 15.72 25.16
N LEU A 59 12.86 16.06 24.83
CA LEU A 59 12.47 16.68 23.56
C LEU A 59 12.81 18.17 23.58
N ARG A 60 14.11 18.47 23.53
CA ARG A 60 14.62 19.83 23.45
C ARG A 60 15.30 20.07 22.11
N PRO A 61 15.08 21.23 21.49
CA PRO A 61 15.76 21.56 20.25
C PRO A 61 17.26 21.73 20.49
N ASP A 62 18.07 21.32 19.51
CA ASP A 62 19.49 21.64 19.48
C ASP A 62 19.71 23.16 19.25
N SER A 63 20.98 23.60 19.25
CA SER A 63 21.34 25.01 18.99
C SER A 63 20.94 25.51 17.60
N ARG A 64 20.53 24.61 16.69
CA ARG A 64 20.04 24.90 15.33
C ARG A 64 18.51 24.79 15.23
N GLY A 65 17.81 24.51 16.33
CA GLY A 65 16.36 24.40 16.37
C GLY A 65 15.81 23.02 15.97
N HIS A 66 16.66 22.01 15.74
CA HIS A 66 16.20 20.67 15.38
C HIS A 66 15.84 19.87 16.62
N TYR A 67 14.68 19.21 16.58
CA TYR A 67 14.29 18.26 17.61
C TYR A 67 14.88 16.88 17.33
N PRO A 68 15.27 16.14 18.37
CA PRO A 68 15.70 14.76 18.23
C PRO A 68 14.53 13.89 17.73
N LEU A 69 14.85 12.88 16.93
CA LEU A 69 13.86 11.90 16.49
C LEU A 69 13.37 11.09 17.70
N PRO A 70 12.07 10.74 17.81
CA PRO A 70 11.56 9.95 18.93
C PRO A 70 12.35 8.65 19.15
N GLY A 71 12.69 7.95 18.06
CA GLY A 71 13.49 6.73 18.12
C GLY A 71 14.92 6.94 18.59
N SER A 72 15.47 8.15 18.48
CA SER A 72 16.82 8.47 18.98
C SER A 72 16.88 8.64 20.50
N LEU A 73 15.72 8.88 21.14
CA LEU A 73 15.58 9.02 22.60
C LEU A 73 15.44 7.66 23.30
N LEU A 74 15.26 6.58 22.55
CA LEU A 74 15.11 5.23 23.08
C LEU A 74 16.46 4.60 23.43
N THR A 75 16.66 4.37 24.72
CA THR A 75 17.83 3.69 25.28
C THR A 75 17.64 2.17 25.33
N GLU A 76 18.72 1.44 25.59
CA GLU A 76 18.65 -0.03 25.76
C GLU A 76 17.72 -0.45 26.92
N LYS A 77 17.62 0.38 27.97
CA LYS A 77 16.68 0.12 29.07
C LYS A 77 15.22 0.27 28.62
N ASP A 78 14.96 1.21 27.72
CA ASP A 78 13.61 1.44 27.20
C ASP A 78 13.13 0.26 26.36
N LEU A 79 14.03 -0.44 25.66
CA LEU A 79 13.67 -1.65 24.88
C LEU A 79 13.05 -2.76 25.71
N GLN A 80 13.25 -2.75 27.03
CA GLN A 80 12.65 -3.70 27.97
C GLN A 80 11.29 -3.24 28.50
N ASN A 81 10.85 -2.02 28.15
CA ASN A 81 9.56 -1.48 28.54
C ASN A 81 8.52 -1.72 27.42
N PRO A 82 7.64 -2.73 27.56
CA PRO A 82 6.66 -3.04 26.53
C PRO A 82 5.63 -1.92 26.30
N ALA A 83 5.43 -1.01 27.26
CA ALA A 83 4.48 0.09 27.09
C ALA A 83 4.90 1.11 26.03
N LEU A 84 6.18 1.15 25.66
CA LEU A 84 6.69 2.05 24.61
C LEU A 84 6.61 1.43 23.21
N PHE A 85 6.25 0.14 23.10
CA PHE A 85 6.28 -0.60 21.85
C PHE A 85 4.94 -1.22 21.50
N ARG A 86 4.55 -1.09 20.23
CA ARG A 86 3.38 -1.78 19.69
C ARG A 86 3.70 -3.25 19.48
N TYR A 87 4.84 -3.53 18.82
CA TYR A 87 5.33 -4.89 18.58
C TYR A 87 6.77 -4.89 18.04
N VAL A 88 7.36 -6.08 17.93
CA VAL A 88 8.73 -6.29 17.40
C VAL A 88 8.68 -7.29 16.25
N LEU A 89 9.32 -6.94 15.13
CA LEU A 89 9.50 -7.81 13.98
C LEU A 89 10.91 -8.40 13.97
N ARG A 90 11.03 -9.65 13.51
CA ARG A 90 12.32 -10.28 13.25
C ARG A 90 12.83 -9.88 11.87
N GLY A 91 14.13 -9.62 11.79
CA GLY A 91 14.80 -9.10 10.62
C GLY A 91 14.75 -7.57 10.58
N GLN A 92 15.60 -7.02 9.72
CA GLN A 92 15.67 -5.59 9.43
C GLN A 92 15.41 -5.33 7.94
N PRO A 93 14.88 -4.14 7.59
CA PRO A 93 14.79 -3.75 6.19
C PRO A 93 16.20 -3.66 5.57
N PRO A 94 16.36 -3.93 4.27
CA PRO A 94 17.68 -3.92 3.62
C PRO A 94 18.39 -2.56 3.63
N SER A 95 17.66 -1.47 3.88
CA SER A 95 18.21 -0.12 3.96
C SER A 95 18.22 0.34 5.41
N GLU A 96 19.41 0.68 5.89
CA GLU A 96 19.65 1.27 7.21
C GLU A 96 19.88 2.80 7.14
N LYS A 97 19.69 3.39 5.95
CA LYS A 97 19.87 4.84 5.77
C LYS A 97 18.89 5.62 6.62
N ALA A 98 19.25 6.86 6.98
CA ALA A 98 18.46 7.74 7.82
C ALA A 98 17.04 8.04 7.28
N ASP A 99 16.76 7.76 6.00
CA ASP A 99 15.45 7.92 5.37
C ASP A 99 14.73 6.58 5.08
N ALA A 100 15.23 5.47 5.61
CA ALA A 100 14.69 4.15 5.33
C ALA A 100 13.19 4.11 5.63
N ARG A 101 12.43 3.68 4.62
CA ARG A 101 10.97 3.58 4.67
C ARG A 101 10.52 2.14 4.64
N MET A 102 9.51 1.83 5.43
CA MET A 102 8.85 0.54 5.44
C MET A 102 7.35 0.72 5.24
N LYS A 103 6.75 -0.13 4.41
CA LYS A 103 5.30 -0.15 4.24
C LYS A 103 4.69 -1.13 5.25
N PRO A 104 3.82 -0.67 6.16
CA PRO A 104 3.19 -1.55 7.12
C PRO A 104 2.19 -2.47 6.43
N PHE A 105 2.09 -3.70 6.95
CA PHE A 105 0.99 -4.59 6.61
C PHE A 105 -0.30 -4.12 7.28
N ILE A 106 -1.45 -4.37 6.64
CA ILE A 106 -2.77 -4.02 7.17
C ILE A 106 -3.12 -4.80 8.44
N LYS A 107 -3.56 -4.06 9.46
CA LYS A 107 -3.84 -4.57 10.79
C LYS A 107 -5.18 -4.03 11.28
N ASP A 108 -5.75 -4.71 12.26
CA ASP A 108 -6.86 -4.17 13.04
C ASP A 108 -6.37 -3.12 14.05
N PRO A 109 -7.27 -2.42 14.78
CA PRO A 109 -6.89 -1.46 15.81
C PRO A 109 -6.09 -2.05 16.99
N HIS A 110 -5.98 -3.37 17.09
CA HIS A 110 -5.22 -4.08 18.12
C HIS A 110 -3.90 -4.63 17.58
N ASP A 111 -3.40 -4.07 16.46
CA ASP A 111 -2.15 -4.46 15.81
C ASP A 111 -2.09 -5.92 15.31
N ARG A 112 -3.26 -6.55 15.06
CA ARG A 112 -3.32 -7.92 14.52
C ARG A 112 -3.43 -7.89 13.00
N PRO A 113 -2.49 -8.51 12.27
CA PRO A 113 -2.54 -8.55 10.81
C PRO A 113 -3.69 -9.44 10.34
N TYR A 114 -4.38 -9.03 9.27
CA TYR A 114 -5.45 -9.82 8.65
C TYR A 114 -5.44 -9.68 7.12
N ILE A 115 -6.12 -10.59 6.42
CA ILE A 115 -6.35 -10.47 4.97
C ILE A 115 -7.73 -9.83 4.75
N PRO A 116 -7.82 -8.63 4.15
CA PRO A 116 -9.11 -8.01 3.88
C PRO A 116 -9.93 -8.81 2.88
N GLY A 117 -11.24 -8.89 3.12
CA GLY A 117 -12.18 -9.55 2.21
C GLY A 117 -12.21 -8.90 0.81
N SER A 118 -11.95 -7.59 0.72
CA SER A 118 -11.83 -6.86 -0.54
C SER A 118 -10.63 -7.32 -1.37
N SER A 119 -9.47 -7.53 -0.74
CA SER A 119 -8.26 -8.05 -1.39
C SER A 119 -8.48 -9.48 -1.90
N LEU A 120 -9.08 -10.34 -1.07
CA LEU A 120 -9.41 -11.72 -1.46
C LEU A 120 -10.45 -11.77 -2.58
N LYS A 121 -11.50 -10.93 -2.49
CA LYS A 121 -12.50 -10.77 -3.55
C LYS A 121 -11.88 -10.28 -4.84
N GLY A 122 -10.91 -9.35 -4.77
CA GLY A 122 -10.15 -8.88 -5.92
C GLY A 122 -9.40 -10.02 -6.62
N ALA A 123 -8.70 -10.85 -5.85
CA ALA A 123 -8.00 -12.03 -6.40
C ALA A 123 -8.97 -13.01 -7.10
N PHE A 124 -10.09 -13.35 -6.45
CA PHE A 124 -11.10 -14.21 -7.07
C PHE A 124 -11.75 -13.57 -8.30
N ARG A 125 -12.05 -12.26 -8.24
CA ARG A 125 -12.61 -11.52 -9.38
C ARG A 125 -11.70 -11.63 -10.59
N THR A 126 -10.40 -11.45 -10.41
CA THR A 126 -9.43 -11.56 -11.51
C THR A 126 -9.33 -12.99 -12.04
N ALA A 127 -9.29 -13.99 -11.16
CA ALA A 127 -9.26 -15.40 -11.57
C ALA A 127 -10.52 -15.80 -12.37
N LEU A 128 -11.70 -15.44 -11.87
CA LEU A 128 -12.98 -15.73 -12.53
C LEU A 128 -13.15 -14.96 -13.84
N ALA A 129 -12.70 -13.69 -13.88
CA ALA A 129 -12.72 -12.91 -15.11
C ALA A 129 -11.82 -13.55 -16.18
N TRP A 130 -10.65 -14.04 -15.78
CA TRP A 130 -9.72 -14.72 -16.68
C TRP A 130 -10.28 -16.03 -17.22
N THR A 131 -10.86 -16.88 -16.36
CA THR A 131 -11.46 -18.15 -16.81
C THR A 131 -12.72 -17.91 -17.63
N GLY A 132 -13.60 -17.02 -17.16
CA GLY A 132 -14.82 -16.67 -17.86
C GLY A 132 -14.57 -16.03 -19.22
N TRP A 133 -13.48 -15.26 -19.38
CA TRP A 133 -13.10 -14.71 -20.68
C TRP A 133 -12.82 -15.78 -21.75
N GLN A 134 -12.34 -16.96 -21.35
CA GLN A 134 -12.14 -18.08 -22.28
C GLN A 134 -13.47 -18.74 -22.68
N ASP A 135 -14.43 -18.75 -21.77
CA ASP A 135 -15.76 -19.35 -21.98
C ASP A 135 -16.68 -18.42 -22.78
N VAL A 136 -16.55 -17.11 -22.57
CA VAL A 136 -17.14 -16.11 -23.46
C VAL A 136 -16.28 -16.09 -24.72
N LYS A 137 -16.57 -17.02 -25.64
CA LYS A 137 -16.22 -16.86 -27.05
C LYS A 137 -16.78 -15.51 -27.47
N PHE A 138 -15.96 -14.46 -27.41
CA PHE A 138 -16.18 -13.32 -28.26
C PHE A 138 -16.23 -13.92 -29.65
N SER A 139 -17.44 -14.04 -30.20
CA SER A 139 -17.63 -14.12 -31.64
C SER A 139 -16.73 -13.04 -32.18
N ARG A 140 -15.60 -13.48 -32.74
CA ARG A 140 -14.57 -12.66 -33.35
C ARG A 140 -15.32 -11.54 -34.03
N LEU A 141 -15.22 -10.31 -33.52
CA LEU A 141 -15.82 -9.16 -34.21
C LEU A 141 -15.16 -9.20 -35.57
N GLU A 142 -15.90 -9.69 -36.57
CA GLU A 142 -15.38 -9.77 -37.90
C GLU A 142 -15.16 -8.32 -38.32
N ILE A 143 -14.05 -8.07 -39.02
CA ILE A 143 -13.66 -6.73 -39.46
C ILE A 143 -14.78 -6.03 -40.27
N ARG A 144 -15.80 -6.79 -40.71
CA ARG A 144 -17.06 -6.32 -41.30
C ARG A 144 -17.88 -5.37 -40.42
N ASP A 145 -17.77 -5.44 -39.09
CA ASP A 145 -18.54 -4.55 -38.20
C ASP A 145 -18.01 -3.11 -38.18
N PHE A 146 -16.77 -2.88 -38.66
CA PHE A 146 -16.20 -1.54 -38.76
C PHE A 146 -16.70 -0.74 -39.98
N GLU A 147 -17.12 -1.40 -41.08
CA GLU A 147 -17.73 -0.70 -42.23
C GLU A 147 -19.06 -0.03 -41.86
N TYR A 148 -19.82 -0.61 -40.92
CA TYR A 148 -21.08 -0.05 -40.44
C TYR A 148 -20.90 1.23 -39.58
N LEU A 149 -19.77 1.36 -38.88
CA LEU A 149 -19.47 2.54 -38.06
C LEU A 149 -18.90 3.70 -38.89
N ASP A 150 -18.25 3.42 -40.01
CA ASP A 150 -17.71 4.46 -40.90
C ASP A 150 -18.82 5.14 -41.74
N GLN A 151 -19.84 4.38 -42.17
CA GLN A 151 -21.02 4.95 -42.83
C GLN A 151 -21.76 5.97 -41.94
N ARG A 152 -21.83 5.74 -40.63
CA ARG A 152 -22.45 6.69 -39.68
C ARG A 152 -21.65 7.96 -39.47
N LYS A 153 -20.31 7.93 -39.59
CA LYS A 153 -19.49 9.15 -39.57
C LYS A 153 -19.71 10.02 -40.81
N ASN A 154 -19.92 9.41 -41.98
CA ASN A 154 -20.22 10.15 -43.21
C ASN A 154 -21.61 10.79 -43.23
N ILE A 155 -22.61 10.17 -42.59
CA ILE A 155 -23.97 10.74 -42.46
C ILE A 155 -23.98 11.94 -41.50
N TRP A 156 -23.14 11.95 -40.46
CA TRP A 156 -23.01 13.09 -39.54
C TRP A 156 -22.19 14.26 -40.13
N ARG A 157 -21.32 14.00 -41.10
CA ARG A 157 -20.59 15.05 -41.84
C ARG A 157 -21.46 15.76 -42.88
N SER A 158 -22.48 15.11 -43.45
CA SER A 158 -23.36 15.72 -44.47
C SER A 158 -24.50 16.56 -43.91
N LYS A 159 -24.71 16.58 -42.58
CA LYS A 159 -25.80 17.33 -41.91
C LYS A 159 -25.33 18.48 -41.01
N LYS A 160 -24.19 19.12 -41.31
CA LYS A 160 -23.77 20.38 -40.66
C LYS A 160 -23.94 21.60 -41.58
N SER A 161 -24.95 22.41 -41.22
CA SER A 161 -25.16 23.87 -41.35
C SER A 161 -25.18 24.58 -42.74
N PRO A 162 -26.29 25.26 -43.09
CA PRO A 162 -26.42 26.15 -44.26
C PRO A 162 -25.85 27.57 -43.98
N ALA A 163 -24.59 27.66 -43.53
CA ALA A 163 -23.95 28.94 -43.20
C ALA A 163 -22.97 29.47 -44.28
N ASP A 164 -22.69 28.71 -45.34
CA ASP A 164 -21.71 29.11 -46.38
C ASP A 164 -22.36 29.67 -47.67
N LYS A 165 -23.60 30.18 -47.62
CA LYS A 165 -24.33 30.64 -48.82
C LYS A 165 -24.25 32.14 -49.13
N PHE A 166 -23.33 32.90 -48.51
CA PHE A 166 -23.29 34.38 -48.62
C PHE A 166 -21.96 35.00 -49.06
N GLU A 167 -21.14 34.31 -49.87
CA GLU A 167 -19.87 34.87 -50.38
C GLU A 167 -19.68 34.81 -51.91
N ARG A 168 -20.78 34.87 -52.69
CA ARG A 168 -20.72 35.06 -54.15
C ARG A 168 -21.79 36.01 -54.69
N MET A 169 -21.86 37.20 -54.11
CA MET A 169 -22.57 38.33 -54.72
C MET A 169 -21.87 39.66 -54.41
N LEU A 170 -20.61 39.76 -54.84
CA LEU A 170 -19.92 41.00 -55.22
C LEU A 170 -19.01 40.66 -56.40
#